data_AF-A0A8S9KCZ7-F1
#
_entry.id   AF-A0A8S9KCZ7-F1
#
_cell.length_a   1.000
_cell.length_b   1.000
_cell.length_c   1.000
_cell.angle_alpha   90.00
_cell.angle_beta   90.00
_cell.angle_gamma   90.00
#
_symmetry.space_group_name_H-M   'P 1'
#
loop_
_entity.id
_entity.type
_entity.pdbx_description
1 polymer ?
#
loop_
_entity_poly.entity_id
_entity_poly.type
_entity_poly.pdbx_seq_one_letter_code
_entity_poly.pdbx_strand_id
1 'polypeptide(L)'
;MSQKGEKLVGRHGDKSQKELDDERKEEANTSDLKKKNERLAVQIESSADGDDGIDYQELCQTVVQIEEDNDEEELANFVAFIGITEFVEGETETNDDQSSANGDDGIDYQELCQTVVQIGKENLCLKKEKSWLEDTVINLRKELDDGRKNEENTSDLKKENERLVVQIEVLEKQVKNEKARSSDLNAKLEHHYKTVRMLTGSKKLD
;
A
#
# COMPACT_ATOMS: atom_id res chain seq x y z
N MET A 1 39.93 13.99 -49.85
CA MET A 1 39.81 12.71 -49.13
C MET A 1 39.86 12.99 -47.63
N SER A 2 39.06 12.25 -46.85
CA SER A 2 39.01 12.15 -45.38
C SER A 2 38.35 13.27 -44.55
N GLN A 3 37.01 13.23 -44.58
CA GLN A 3 36.11 12.82 -43.48
C GLN A 3 36.60 12.70 -42.01
N LYS A 4 35.64 13.05 -41.12
CA LYS A 4 35.35 12.62 -39.72
C LYS A 4 36.01 13.43 -38.58
N GLY A 5 35.29 13.83 -37.53
CA GLY A 5 33.92 13.50 -37.14
C GLY A 5 33.39 14.40 -36.01
N GLU A 6 32.07 14.60 -36.04
CA GLU A 6 31.28 15.22 -34.98
C GLU A 6 31.17 14.25 -33.80
N LYS A 7 31.52 14.73 -32.60
CA LYS A 7 31.29 14.01 -31.34
C LYS A 7 29.96 14.47 -30.76
N LEU A 8 28.97 13.58 -30.83
CA LEU A 8 27.71 13.67 -30.10
C LEU A 8 27.99 13.71 -28.59
N VAL A 9 27.71 14.85 -27.95
CA VAL A 9 27.62 14.94 -26.49
C VAL A 9 26.26 14.38 -26.10
N GLY A 10 26.23 13.11 -25.71
CA GLY A 10 25.09 12.51 -25.06
C GLY A 10 24.84 13.20 -23.72
N ARG A 11 23.66 13.79 -23.55
CA ARG A 11 23.14 14.18 -22.23
C ARG A 11 23.01 12.91 -21.39
N HIS A 12 23.95 12.68 -20.48
CA HIS A 12 23.66 11.88 -19.30
C HIS A 12 22.73 12.73 -18.43
N GLY A 13 21.49 12.28 -18.27
CA GLY A 13 20.57 12.84 -17.28
C GLY A 13 21.09 12.47 -15.91
N ASP A 14 21.57 13.46 -15.15
CA ASP A 14 21.85 13.30 -13.73
C ASP A 14 20.53 12.98 -13.03
N LYS A 15 20.36 11.72 -12.61
CA LYS A 15 19.27 11.31 -11.72
C LYS A 15 19.33 12.16 -10.46
N SER A 16 18.19 12.67 -10.02
CA SER A 16 18.15 13.48 -8.81
C SER A 16 18.50 12.62 -7.60
N GLN A 17 19.15 13.18 -6.57
CA GLN A 17 19.55 12.44 -5.36
C GLN A 17 18.39 11.64 -4.74
N LYS A 18 17.17 12.18 -4.80
CA LYS A 18 15.93 11.51 -4.37
C LYS A 18 15.62 10.23 -5.17
N GLU A 19 15.82 10.27 -6.48
CA GLU A 19 15.59 9.15 -7.40
C GLU A 19 16.61 8.03 -7.13
N LEU A 20 17.87 8.39 -6.83
CA LEU A 20 18.90 7.44 -6.40
C LEU A 20 18.62 6.80 -5.03
N ASP A 21 18.01 7.55 -4.10
CA ASP A 21 17.66 7.05 -2.77
C ASP A 21 16.42 6.13 -2.81
N ASP A 22 15.47 6.38 -3.71
CA ASP A 22 14.31 5.53 -3.93
C ASP A 22 14.70 4.23 -4.66
N GLU A 23 15.59 4.29 -5.66
CA GLU A 23 16.13 3.10 -6.36
C GLU A 23 16.90 2.18 -5.39
N ARG A 24 17.68 2.76 -4.46
CA ARG A 24 18.37 1.98 -3.41
C ARG A 24 17.43 1.30 -2.42
N LYS A 25 16.27 1.89 -2.12
CA LYS A 25 15.27 1.27 -1.26
C LYS A 25 14.56 0.12 -1.98
N GLU A 26 14.32 0.26 -3.27
CA GLU A 26 13.72 -0.79 -4.09
C GLU A 26 14.70 -1.98 -4.29
N GLU A 27 15.98 -1.69 -4.52
CA GLU A 27 17.05 -2.71 -4.57
C GLU A 27 17.24 -3.42 -3.22
N ALA A 28 17.14 -2.70 -2.10
CA ALA A 28 17.20 -3.30 -0.77
C ALA A 28 16.03 -4.27 -0.53
N ASN A 29 14.81 -3.87 -0.88
CA ASN A 29 13.61 -4.70 -0.71
C ASN A 29 13.64 -5.96 -1.59
N THR A 30 14.12 -5.86 -2.82
CA THR A 30 14.25 -7.01 -3.72
C THR A 30 15.38 -7.96 -3.30
N SER A 31 16.49 -7.42 -2.76
CA SER A 31 17.58 -8.21 -2.18
C SER A 31 17.12 -8.99 -0.94
N ASP A 32 16.35 -8.36 -0.06
CA ASP A 32 15.83 -8.99 1.14
C ASP A 32 14.79 -10.07 0.83
N LEU A 33 13.91 -9.86 -0.16
CA LEU A 33 12.99 -10.90 -0.65
C LEU A 33 13.74 -12.11 -1.22
N LYS A 34 14.77 -11.87 -2.04
CA LYS A 34 15.57 -12.94 -2.64
C LYS A 34 16.29 -13.76 -1.58
N LYS A 35 16.83 -13.10 -0.56
CA LYS A 35 17.52 -13.75 0.57
C LYS A 35 16.55 -14.54 1.46
N LYS A 36 15.30 -14.09 1.59
CA LYS A 36 14.23 -14.82 2.29
C LYS A 36 13.80 -16.07 1.51
N ASN A 37 13.66 -15.97 0.19
CA ASN A 37 13.32 -17.11 -0.68
C ASN A 37 14.43 -18.17 -0.70
N GLU A 38 15.69 -17.75 -0.71
CA GLU A 38 16.83 -18.67 -0.68
C GLU A 38 16.95 -19.38 0.68
N ARG A 39 16.59 -18.70 1.79
CA ARG A 39 16.46 -19.34 3.10
C ARG A 39 15.32 -20.36 3.15
N LEU A 40 14.16 -20.05 2.58
CA LEU A 40 13.02 -20.96 2.51
C LEU A 40 13.33 -22.21 1.67
N ALA A 41 14.00 -22.05 0.52
CA ALA A 41 14.42 -23.16 -0.32
C ALA A 41 15.39 -24.10 0.43
N VAL A 42 16.38 -23.55 1.14
CA VAL A 42 17.31 -24.33 1.97
C VAL A 42 16.60 -25.04 3.12
N GLN A 43 15.59 -24.41 3.73
CA GLN A 43 14.84 -24.98 4.85
C GLN A 43 13.91 -26.14 4.40
N ILE A 44 13.34 -26.03 3.19
CA ILE A 44 12.59 -27.10 2.53
C ILE A 44 13.50 -28.27 2.15
N GLU A 45 14.69 -28.01 1.61
CA GLU A 45 15.64 -29.08 1.25
C GLU A 45 16.25 -29.77 2.48
N SER A 46 16.44 -29.04 3.60
CA SER A 46 16.98 -29.60 4.85
C SER A 46 15.99 -30.45 5.65
N SER A 47 14.70 -30.39 5.34
CA SER A 47 13.63 -31.14 6.04
C SER A 47 13.22 -32.44 5.33
N ALA A 48 13.84 -32.75 4.18
CA ALA A 48 13.55 -33.97 3.43
C ALA A 48 14.16 -35.25 4.04
N ASP A 49 15.09 -35.15 5.00
CA ASP A 49 15.84 -36.30 5.55
C ASP A 49 15.80 -36.45 7.09
N GLY A 50 14.93 -35.74 7.81
CA GLY A 50 14.92 -35.78 9.28
C GLY A 50 13.56 -35.56 9.91
N ASP A 51 13.10 -36.57 10.65
CA ASP A 51 11.91 -36.65 11.50
C ASP A 51 11.94 -35.62 12.65
N ASP A 52 11.78 -34.33 12.33
CA ASP A 52 11.47 -33.28 13.30
C ASP A 52 10.31 -32.43 12.77
N GLY A 53 9.21 -32.45 13.52
CA GLY A 53 7.91 -31.90 13.14
C GLY A 53 7.97 -30.50 12.56
N ILE A 54 7.54 -30.40 11.30
CA ILE A 54 7.15 -29.15 10.65
C ILE A 54 6.10 -28.49 11.55
N ASP A 55 6.32 -27.21 11.92
CA ASP A 55 5.29 -26.42 12.57
C ASP A 55 4.12 -26.24 11.60
N TYR A 56 3.10 -27.08 11.79
CA TYR A 56 1.88 -27.08 10.99
C TYR A 56 1.24 -25.70 10.94
N GLN A 57 1.53 -24.79 11.88
CA GLN A 57 0.98 -23.46 11.92
C GLN A 57 1.57 -22.52 10.85
N GLU A 58 2.85 -22.68 10.50
CA GLU A 58 3.54 -21.90 9.46
C GLU A 58 3.28 -22.49 8.06
N LEU A 59 3.16 -23.82 7.97
CA LEU A 59 2.71 -24.50 6.75
C LEU A 59 1.25 -24.15 6.41
N CYS A 60 0.37 -24.09 7.42
CA CYS A 60 -1.02 -23.65 7.24
C CYS A 60 -1.11 -22.19 6.76
N GLN A 61 -0.25 -21.28 7.21
CA GLN A 61 -0.25 -19.88 6.72
C GLN A 61 0.19 -19.75 5.25
N THR A 62 0.98 -20.71 4.76
CA THR A 62 1.44 -20.72 3.36
C THR A 62 0.48 -21.48 2.44
N VAL A 63 -0.14 -22.55 2.94
CA VAL A 63 -1.19 -23.32 2.22
C VAL A 63 -2.48 -22.52 2.09
N VAL A 64 -2.79 -21.61 3.02
CA VAL A 64 -3.95 -20.69 2.92
C VAL A 64 -3.84 -19.71 1.74
N GLN A 65 -2.67 -19.56 1.11
CA GLN A 65 -2.52 -18.78 -0.15
C GLN A 65 -2.58 -19.63 -1.43
N ILE A 66 -2.78 -20.95 -1.33
CA ILE A 66 -2.89 -21.88 -2.48
C ILE A 66 -4.16 -22.74 -2.35
N GLU A 67 -5.29 -22.12 -1.97
CA GLU A 67 -6.61 -22.67 -2.30
C GLU A 67 -7.34 -21.70 -3.22
N GLU A 68 -6.71 -21.45 -4.37
CA GLU A 68 -7.45 -20.99 -5.54
C GLU A 68 -8.03 -22.21 -6.27
N ASP A 69 -9.36 -22.28 -6.20
CA ASP A 69 -10.23 -22.67 -7.29
C ASP A 69 -10.37 -24.15 -7.62
N ASN A 70 -10.79 -24.96 -6.65
CA ASN A 70 -11.62 -26.11 -7.00
C ASN A 70 -12.86 -26.22 -6.12
N ASP A 71 -13.76 -25.26 -6.29
CA ASP A 71 -15.09 -25.21 -5.64
C ASP A 71 -15.90 -26.47 -5.87
N GLU A 72 -15.72 -27.06 -7.05
CA GLU A 72 -16.38 -28.29 -7.44
C GLU A 72 -15.80 -29.49 -6.69
N GLU A 73 -14.50 -29.51 -6.40
CA GLU A 73 -13.86 -30.53 -5.55
C GLU A 73 -14.16 -30.32 -4.06
N GLU A 74 -14.19 -29.09 -3.53
CA GLU A 74 -14.61 -28.86 -2.13
C GLU A 74 -16.07 -29.28 -1.93
N LEU A 75 -16.95 -28.93 -2.87
CA LEU A 75 -18.36 -29.36 -2.84
C LEU A 75 -18.49 -30.88 -3.07
N ALA A 76 -17.75 -31.46 -4.02
CA ALA A 76 -17.76 -32.90 -4.25
C ALA A 76 -17.25 -33.68 -3.04
N ASN A 77 -16.21 -33.18 -2.37
CA ASN A 77 -15.68 -33.75 -1.13
C ASN A 77 -16.73 -33.69 -0.01
N PHE A 78 -17.49 -32.59 0.10
CA PHE A 78 -18.59 -32.47 1.06
C PHE A 78 -19.73 -33.46 0.76
N VAL A 79 -20.17 -33.55 -0.50
CA VAL A 79 -21.22 -34.47 -0.97
C VAL A 79 -20.80 -35.93 -0.76
N ALA A 80 -19.54 -36.27 -1.08
CA ALA A 80 -18.95 -37.58 -0.85
C ALA A 80 -18.81 -37.91 0.64
N PHE A 81 -18.42 -36.95 1.48
CA PHE A 81 -18.30 -37.11 2.93
C PHE A 81 -19.65 -37.44 3.59
N ILE A 82 -20.74 -36.84 3.12
CA ILE A 82 -22.10 -37.13 3.60
C ILE A 82 -22.66 -38.42 2.99
N GLY A 83 -22.01 -38.97 1.96
CA GLY A 83 -22.42 -40.21 1.30
C GLY A 83 -23.60 -40.03 0.36
N ILE A 84 -23.82 -38.82 -0.16
CA ILE A 84 -24.85 -38.55 -1.17
C ILE A 84 -24.31 -38.99 -2.53
N THR A 85 -24.79 -40.12 -3.05
CA THR A 85 -24.45 -40.60 -4.40
C THR A 85 -25.34 -39.90 -5.44
N GLU A 86 -24.78 -39.59 -6.61
CA GLU A 86 -25.52 -39.01 -7.74
C GLU A 86 -26.75 -39.87 -8.07
N PHE A 87 -27.94 -39.26 -8.01
CA PHE A 87 -29.16 -39.91 -8.47
C PHE A 87 -29.24 -39.77 -10.00
N VAL A 88 -29.22 -40.90 -10.70
CA VAL A 88 -29.56 -40.94 -12.12
C VAL A 88 -31.05 -40.58 -12.24
N GLU A 89 -31.33 -39.43 -12.84
CA GLU A 89 -32.70 -38.99 -13.16
C GLU A 89 -33.28 -39.89 -14.26
N GLY A 90 -33.85 -41.02 -13.85
CA GLY A 90 -34.55 -41.95 -14.74
C GLY A 90 -34.29 -43.42 -14.43
N GLU A 91 -35.01 -43.96 -13.44
CA GLU A 91 -35.55 -45.33 -13.36
C GLU A 91 -35.79 -45.71 -11.88
N THR A 92 -36.95 -45.30 -11.35
CA THR A 92 -37.56 -45.98 -10.20
C THR A 92 -38.93 -46.52 -10.61
N GLU A 93 -38.94 -47.44 -11.58
CA GLU A 93 -40.03 -48.40 -11.72
C GLU A 93 -39.75 -49.63 -10.84
N THR A 94 -39.83 -49.46 -9.51
CA THR A 94 -40.15 -50.59 -8.64
C THR A 94 -41.61 -50.47 -8.27
N ASN A 95 -42.41 -51.14 -9.08
CA ASN A 95 -43.82 -51.41 -8.87
C ASN A 95 -43.97 -52.26 -7.60
N ASP A 96 -44.10 -51.63 -6.44
CA ASP A 96 -44.49 -52.30 -5.21
C ASP A 96 -45.77 -51.66 -4.66
N ASP A 97 -46.87 -52.26 -5.07
CA ASP A 97 -48.24 -51.93 -4.66
C ASP A 97 -48.46 -52.43 -3.23
N GLN A 98 -48.25 -51.55 -2.24
CA GLN A 98 -48.76 -51.73 -0.88
C GLN A 98 -49.37 -50.44 -0.35
N SER A 99 -50.71 -50.38 -0.42
CA SER A 99 -51.51 -49.40 0.29
C SER A 99 -51.38 -49.59 1.81
N SER A 100 -51.02 -48.52 2.53
CA SER A 100 -51.30 -48.41 3.96
C SER A 100 -51.39 -46.94 4.35
N ALA A 101 -52.59 -46.55 4.77
CA ALA A 101 -52.90 -45.25 5.32
C ALA A 101 -52.10 -44.97 6.60
N ASN A 102 -51.44 -43.81 6.65
CA ASN A 102 -51.46 -42.81 7.74
C ASN A 102 -50.29 -41.85 7.54
N GLY A 103 -50.56 -40.56 7.74
CA GLY A 103 -49.65 -39.47 7.39
C GLY A 103 -48.29 -39.56 8.04
N ASP A 104 -47.29 -39.88 7.23
CA ASP A 104 -45.92 -39.51 7.48
C ASP A 104 -45.60 -38.37 6.51
N ASP A 105 -45.78 -37.14 6.99
CA ASP A 105 -45.45 -35.88 6.33
C ASP A 105 -43.91 -35.67 6.39
N GLY A 106 -43.17 -36.76 6.22
CA GLY A 106 -41.72 -36.81 6.29
C GLY A 106 -41.11 -36.28 5.00
N ILE A 107 -40.04 -35.50 5.12
CA ILE A 107 -39.29 -34.99 3.98
C ILE A 107 -38.76 -36.19 3.19
N ASP A 108 -39.04 -36.21 1.89
CA ASP A 108 -38.54 -37.25 1.01
C ASP A 108 -37.00 -37.22 0.98
N TYR A 109 -36.36 -38.40 0.92
CA TYR A 109 -34.89 -38.50 0.97
C TYR A 109 -34.23 -37.72 -0.18
N GLN A 110 -34.87 -37.66 -1.35
CA GLN A 110 -34.39 -36.86 -2.48
C GLN A 110 -34.40 -35.36 -2.16
N GLU A 111 -35.49 -34.87 -1.57
CA GLU A 111 -35.64 -33.47 -1.16
C GLU A 111 -34.61 -33.10 -0.07
N LEU A 112 -34.35 -34.02 0.87
CA LEU A 112 -33.30 -33.85 1.87
C LEU A 112 -31.90 -33.76 1.22
N CYS A 113 -31.57 -34.68 0.31
CA CYS A 113 -30.28 -34.65 -0.40
C CYS A 113 -30.08 -33.36 -1.20
N GLN A 114 -31.11 -32.91 -1.93
CA GLN A 114 -31.06 -31.66 -2.69
C GLN A 114 -30.85 -30.45 -1.77
N THR A 115 -31.55 -30.41 -0.64
CA THR A 115 -31.41 -29.32 0.35
C THR A 115 -30.00 -29.28 0.94
N VAL A 116 -29.42 -30.43 1.28
CA VAL A 116 -28.06 -30.52 1.82
C VAL A 116 -27.02 -30.04 0.80
N VAL A 117 -27.16 -30.43 -0.48
CA VAL A 117 -26.28 -29.94 -1.56
C VAL A 117 -26.40 -28.43 -1.73
N GLN A 118 -27.62 -27.89 -1.70
CA GLN A 118 -27.87 -26.46 -1.82
C GLN A 118 -27.24 -25.67 -0.66
N ILE A 119 -27.41 -26.14 0.57
CA ILE A 119 -26.76 -25.56 1.76
C ILE A 119 -25.23 -25.63 1.63
N GLY A 120 -24.68 -26.73 1.12
CA GLY A 120 -23.24 -26.87 0.85
C GLY A 120 -22.72 -25.79 -0.10
N LYS A 121 -23.43 -25.54 -1.21
CA LYS A 121 -23.11 -24.48 -2.17
C LYS A 121 -23.15 -23.10 -1.54
N GLU A 122 -24.22 -22.78 -0.82
CA GLU A 122 -24.37 -21.49 -0.14
C GLU A 122 -23.28 -21.25 0.90
N ASN A 123 -22.94 -22.26 1.70
CA ASN A 123 -21.86 -22.16 2.67
C ASN A 123 -20.51 -21.91 2.02
N LEU A 124 -20.23 -22.54 0.88
CA LEU A 124 -19.00 -22.30 0.13
C LEU A 124 -18.92 -20.85 -0.37
N CYS A 125 -20.01 -20.33 -0.94
CA CYS A 125 -20.09 -18.92 -1.33
C CYS A 125 -19.88 -17.97 -0.15
N LEU A 126 -20.52 -18.25 0.99
CA LEU A 126 -20.37 -17.44 2.22
C LEU A 126 -18.93 -17.48 2.76
N LYS A 127 -18.24 -18.63 2.69
CA LYS A 127 -16.85 -18.76 3.12
C LYS A 127 -15.93 -17.85 2.30
N LYS A 128 -16.14 -17.80 0.98
CA LYS A 128 -15.39 -16.91 0.08
C LYS A 128 -15.67 -15.44 0.33
N GLU A 129 -16.94 -15.07 0.42
CA GLU A 129 -17.34 -13.69 0.70
C GLU A 129 -16.79 -13.22 2.04
N LYS A 130 -16.86 -14.07 3.08
CA LYS A 130 -16.28 -13.79 4.39
C LYS A 130 -14.77 -13.52 4.29
N SER A 131 -14.02 -14.37 3.60
CA SER A 131 -12.57 -14.18 3.41
C SER A 131 -12.26 -12.85 2.73
N TRP A 132 -12.98 -12.55 1.64
CA TRP A 132 -12.83 -11.29 0.91
C TRP A 132 -13.17 -10.05 1.78
N LEU A 133 -14.21 -10.15 2.61
CA LEU A 133 -14.57 -9.09 3.55
C LEU A 133 -13.52 -8.92 4.64
N GLU A 134 -12.94 -10.00 5.16
CA GLU A 134 -11.86 -9.94 6.16
C GLU A 134 -10.63 -9.22 5.58
N ASP A 135 -10.20 -9.55 4.38
CA ASP A 135 -9.11 -8.86 3.67
C ASP A 135 -9.43 -7.38 3.43
N THR A 136 -10.65 -7.07 3.02
CA THR A 136 -11.11 -5.70 2.81
C THR A 136 -11.07 -4.90 4.11
N VAL A 137 -11.49 -5.49 5.23
CA VAL A 137 -11.42 -4.85 6.56
C VAL A 137 -9.98 -4.60 6.98
N ILE A 138 -9.06 -5.52 6.72
CA ILE A 138 -7.64 -5.35 7.01
C ILE A 138 -7.08 -4.15 6.21
N ASN A 139 -7.39 -4.08 4.92
CA ASN A 139 -6.93 -2.98 4.05
C ASN A 139 -7.49 -1.63 4.49
N LEU A 140 -8.79 -1.55 4.78
CA LEU A 140 -9.43 -0.32 5.24
C LEU A 140 -8.88 0.17 6.59
N ARG A 141 -8.55 -0.74 7.50
CA ARG A 141 -7.90 -0.38 8.78
C ARG A 141 -6.52 0.23 8.54
N LYS A 142 -5.74 -0.35 7.63
CA LYS A 142 -4.43 0.19 7.24
C LYS A 142 -4.55 1.58 6.62
N GLU A 143 -5.46 1.77 5.67
CA GLU A 143 -5.72 3.08 5.07
C GLU A 143 -6.15 4.13 6.10
N LEU A 144 -6.98 3.74 7.07
CA LEU A 144 -7.40 4.63 8.15
C LEU A 144 -6.21 5.08 9.03
N ASP A 145 -5.31 4.15 9.37
CA ASP A 145 -4.13 4.46 10.18
C ASP A 145 -3.13 5.34 9.40
N ASP A 146 -2.91 5.06 8.11
CA ASP A 146 -2.11 5.91 7.22
C ASP A 146 -2.73 7.32 7.08
N GLY A 147 -4.06 7.39 6.96
CA GLY A 147 -4.81 8.64 6.95
C GLY A 147 -4.62 9.47 8.22
N ARG A 148 -4.70 8.84 9.40
CA ARG A 148 -4.46 9.50 10.70
C ARG A 148 -3.05 10.05 10.82
N LYS A 149 -2.05 9.29 10.37
CA LYS A 149 -0.64 9.71 10.36
C LYS A 149 -0.43 10.92 9.45
N ASN A 150 -1.08 10.94 8.29
CA ASN A 150 -1.03 12.08 7.40
C ASN A 150 -1.70 13.32 8.00
N GLU A 151 -2.84 13.16 8.67
CA GLU A 151 -3.52 14.26 9.36
C GLU A 151 -2.64 14.89 10.44
N GLU A 152 -1.97 14.08 11.26
CA GLU A 152 -1.01 14.56 12.26
C GLU A 152 0.13 15.38 11.61
N ASN A 153 0.73 14.87 10.54
CA ASN A 153 1.77 15.59 9.79
C ASN A 153 1.26 16.94 9.23
N THR A 154 0.03 16.98 8.70
CA THR A 154 -0.54 18.23 8.18
C THR A 154 -0.83 19.26 9.28
N SER A 155 -1.24 18.80 10.46
CA SER A 155 -1.40 19.65 11.64
C SER A 155 -0.07 20.29 12.05
N ASP A 156 1.02 19.51 12.07
CA ASP A 156 2.33 20.04 12.44
C ASP A 156 2.90 21.00 11.40
N LEU A 157 2.71 20.72 10.10
CA LEU A 157 3.05 21.66 9.03
C LEU A 157 2.26 22.98 9.16
N LYS A 158 0.99 22.92 9.55
CA LYS A 158 0.17 24.13 9.76
C LYS A 158 0.72 24.98 10.91
N LYS A 159 1.08 24.37 12.04
CA LYS A 159 1.69 25.08 13.18
C LYS A 159 3.01 25.73 12.79
N GLU A 160 3.85 25.02 12.05
CA GLU A 160 5.13 25.56 11.57
C GLU A 160 4.92 26.72 10.59
N ASN A 161 3.93 26.61 9.70
CA ASN A 161 3.58 27.70 8.79
C ASN A 161 3.11 28.95 9.55
N GLU A 162 2.26 28.79 10.57
CA GLU A 162 1.84 29.88 11.46
C GLU A 162 3.05 30.54 12.15
N ARG A 163 4.00 29.74 12.65
CA ARG A 163 5.26 30.23 13.24
C ARG A 163 6.09 31.03 12.23
N LEU A 164 6.22 30.54 11.00
CA LEU A 164 6.97 31.20 9.94
C LEU A 164 6.32 32.52 9.50
N VAL A 165 4.99 32.58 9.43
CA VAL A 165 4.26 33.82 9.14
C VAL A 165 4.58 34.90 10.17
N VAL A 166 4.55 34.57 11.46
CA VAL A 166 4.94 35.51 12.53
C VAL A 166 6.39 35.96 12.37
N GLN A 167 7.30 35.04 12.01
CA GLN A 167 8.71 35.39 11.78
C GLN A 167 8.89 36.33 10.58
N ILE A 168 8.13 36.14 9.50
CA ILE A 168 8.12 37.03 8.33
C ILE A 168 7.68 38.43 8.75
N GLU A 169 6.59 38.58 9.50
CA GLU A 169 6.09 39.90 9.95
C GLU A 169 7.14 40.65 10.78
N VAL A 170 7.85 39.95 11.67
CA VAL A 170 8.94 40.54 12.47
C VAL A 170 10.08 41.03 11.56
N LEU A 171 10.50 40.22 10.59
CA LEU A 171 11.57 40.56 9.66
C LEU A 171 11.16 41.74 8.76
N GLU A 172 9.93 41.78 8.26
CA GLU A 172 9.42 42.91 7.48
C GLU A 172 9.49 44.23 8.26
N LYS A 173 9.13 44.19 9.55
CA LYS A 173 9.24 45.37 10.42
C LYS A 173 10.69 45.80 10.60
N GLN A 174 11.61 44.86 10.80
CA GLN A 174 13.04 45.17 10.89
C GLN A 174 13.58 45.79 9.60
N VAL A 175 13.22 45.24 8.44
CA VAL A 175 13.62 45.77 7.12
C VAL A 175 13.09 47.20 6.93
N LYS A 176 11.83 47.46 7.28
CA LYS A 176 11.25 48.82 7.22
C LYS A 176 12.02 49.81 8.10
N ASN A 177 12.35 49.40 9.33
CA ASN A 177 13.11 50.24 10.28
C ASN A 177 14.54 50.52 9.79
N GLU A 178 15.27 49.51 9.33
CA GLU A 178 16.63 49.71 8.80
C GLU A 178 16.63 50.54 7.52
N LYS A 179 15.62 50.40 6.66
CA LYS A 179 15.47 51.26 5.48
C LYS A 179 15.29 52.73 5.87
N ALA A 180 14.47 53.02 6.88
CA ALA A 180 14.30 54.37 7.40
C ALA A 180 15.62 54.91 7.97
N ARG A 181 16.31 54.12 8.81
CA ARG A 181 17.60 54.49 9.39
C ARG A 181 18.69 54.76 8.33
N SER A 182 18.73 53.94 7.29
CA SER A 182 19.65 54.10 6.15
C SER A 182 19.36 55.40 5.38
N SER A 183 18.08 55.70 5.12
CA SER A 183 17.66 56.95 4.49
C SER A 183 18.11 58.18 5.30
N ASP A 184 17.91 58.15 6.62
CA ASP A 184 18.32 59.24 7.51
C ASP A 184 19.84 59.44 7.50
N LEU A 185 20.61 58.34 7.51
CA LEU A 185 22.06 58.39 7.46
C LEU A 185 22.56 58.93 6.11
N ASN A 186 21.93 58.52 5.01
CA ASN A 186 22.26 59.02 3.67
C ASN A 186 22.00 60.54 3.56
N ALA A 187 20.88 61.03 4.09
CA ALA A 187 20.59 62.47 4.12
C ALA A 187 21.65 63.26 4.92
N LYS A 188 22.10 62.73 6.07
CA LYS A 188 23.21 63.33 6.83
C LYS A 188 24.52 63.32 6.05
N LEU A 189 24.82 62.22 5.37
CA LEU A 189 26.02 62.09 4.55
C LEU A 189 26.03 63.10 3.39
N GLU A 190 24.92 63.25 2.66
CA GLU A 190 24.77 64.25 1.59
C GLU A 190 24.93 65.68 2.13
N HIS A 191 24.33 65.98 3.27
CA HIS A 191 24.50 67.27 3.94
C HIS A 191 25.98 67.53 4.25
N HIS A 192 26.69 66.57 4.86
CA HIS A 192 28.11 66.70 5.15
C HIS A 192 28.96 66.87 3.89
N TYR A 193 28.70 66.12 2.81
CA TYR A 193 29.40 66.31 1.53
C TYR A 193 29.23 67.73 0.99
N LYS A 194 28.01 68.29 1.07
CA LYS A 194 27.75 69.67 0.66
C LYS A 194 28.49 70.67 1.54
N THR A 195 28.49 70.49 2.86
CA THR A 195 29.22 71.33 3.80
C THR A 195 30.72 71.31 3.51
N VAL A 196 31.33 70.13 3.37
CA VAL A 196 32.75 70.00 3.06
C VAL A 196 33.07 70.69 1.74
N ARG A 197 32.30 70.46 0.68
CA ARG A 197 32.49 71.11 -0.63
C ARG A 197 32.50 72.64 -0.53
N MET A 198 31.63 73.23 0.31
CA MET A 198 31.61 74.68 0.53
C MET A 198 32.84 75.15 1.32
N LEU A 199 33.29 74.40 2.32
CA LEU A 199 34.45 74.74 3.15
C LEU A 199 35.79 74.58 2.41
N THR A 200 35.93 73.52 1.61
CA THR A 200 37.11 73.28 0.76
C THR A 200 37.04 74.03 -0.55
N GLY A 201 36.21 75.08 -0.62
CA GLY A 201 35.89 75.85 -1.83
C GLY A 201 37.06 75.94 -2.79
N SER A 202 36.82 75.48 -4.03
CA SER A 202 37.74 75.55 -5.15
C SER A 202 38.31 76.97 -5.28
N LYS A 203 39.52 77.17 -4.77
CA LYS A 203 40.45 78.13 -5.38
C LYS A 203 40.77 77.54 -6.76
N LYS A 204 40.14 78.06 -7.80
CA LYS A 204 40.86 78.15 -9.08
C LYS A 204 42.05 79.04 -8.77
N LEU A 205 43.24 78.45 -8.72
CA LEU A 205 44.49 79.19 -8.79
C LEU A 205 44.48 79.83 -10.18
N ASP A 206 44.21 81.13 -10.22
CA ASP A 206 44.44 81.98 -11.40
C ASP A 206 45.94 82.04 -11.71
#